data_AF-A0A5B7K1B0-F1
#
_entry.id   AF-A0A5B7K1B0-F1
#
_cell.length_a   1.000
_cell.length_b   1.000
_cell.length_c   1.000
_cell.angle_alpha   90.00
_cell.angle_beta   90.00
_cell.angle_gamma   90.00
#
_symmetry.space_group_name_H-M   'P 1'
#
loop_
_entity.id
_entity.type
_entity.pdbx_description
1 polymer ?
#
loop_
_entity_poly.entity_id
_entity_poly.type
_entity_poly.pdbx_seq_one_letter_code
_entity_poly.pdbx_strand_id
1 'polypeptide(L)'
;MQELRKINEFLGTRLSEEKLEAIKRYTSFSSMKSRKELLSDDLFKKEEPKEVVFFRKGIVGDWKKNFLPELQAEMDQWIKKNLTGTDLSLSWALAE
;
A
#
# COMPACT_ATOMS: atom_id res chain seq x y z
N MET A 1 13.74 -3.69 1.51
CA MET A 1 14.89 -3.08 2.22
C MET A 1 15.30 -1.74 1.63
N GLN A 2 15.31 -1.57 0.31
CA GLN A 2 15.64 -0.29 -0.34
C GLN A 2 14.89 0.91 0.27
N GLU A 3 13.56 0.85 0.37
CA GLU A 3 12.77 1.97 0.91
C GLU A 3 13.08 2.29 2.38
N LEU A 4 13.30 1.29 3.22
CA LEU A 4 13.70 1.52 4.61
C LEU A 4 15.08 2.18 4.72
N ARG A 5 16.02 1.84 3.83
CA ARG A 5 17.33 2.50 3.77
C ARG A 5 17.21 3.96 3.34
N LYS A 6 16.40 4.24 2.31
CA LYS A 6 16.10 5.62 1.88
C LYS A 6 15.51 6.45 3.02
N ILE A 7 14.56 5.89 3.78
CA ILE A 7 13.95 6.58 4.93
C ILE A 7 15.00 6.81 6.03
N ASN A 8 15.83 5.81 6.34
CA ASN A 8 16.90 5.92 7.33
C ASN A 8 17.94 6.99 6.97
N GLU A 9 18.25 7.13 5.68
CA GLU A 9 19.12 8.18 5.14
C GLU A 9 18.43 9.55 5.20
N PHE A 10 17.20 9.65 4.69
CA PHE A 10 16.42 10.88 4.65
C PHE A 10 16.20 11.48 6.05
N LEU A 11 15.89 10.64 7.03
CA LEU A 11 15.71 11.06 8.43
C LEU A 11 17.03 11.17 9.21
N GLY A 12 18.15 10.72 8.63
CA GLY A 12 19.46 10.75 9.30
C GLY A 12 19.54 9.87 10.56
N THR A 13 18.73 8.82 10.68
CA THR A 13 18.60 8.03 11.92
C THR A 13 19.80 7.11 12.20
N ARG A 14 20.66 6.87 11.20
CA ARG A 14 21.90 6.06 11.31
C ARG A 14 21.67 4.67 11.95
N LEU A 15 20.52 4.04 11.65
CA LEU A 15 20.20 2.71 12.16
C LEU A 15 21.11 1.66 11.53
N SER A 16 21.47 0.64 12.32
CA SER A 16 22.21 -0.53 11.85
C SER A 16 21.32 -1.42 10.97
N GLU A 17 21.95 -2.25 10.15
CA GLU A 17 21.23 -3.18 9.27
C GLU A 17 20.31 -4.13 10.04
N GLU A 18 20.78 -4.60 11.20
CA GLU A 18 20.00 -5.45 12.10
C GLU A 18 18.71 -4.76 12.55
N LYS A 19 18.78 -3.48 12.92
CA LYS A 19 17.59 -2.69 13.30
C LYS A 19 16.65 -2.48 12.11
N LEU A 20 17.19 -2.25 10.90
CA LEU A 20 16.36 -2.12 9.71
C LEU A 20 15.65 -3.43 9.35
N GLU A 21 16.30 -4.59 9.51
CA GLU A 21 15.66 -5.89 9.33
C GLU A 21 14.62 -6.18 10.41
N ALA A 22 14.86 -5.77 11.67
CA ALA A 22 13.86 -5.85 12.73
C ALA A 22 12.62 -5.00 12.38
N ILE A 23 12.82 -3.77 11.92
CA ILE A 23 11.73 -2.88 11.45
C ILE A 23 10.99 -3.54 10.30
N LYS A 24 11.68 -4.03 9.26
CA LYS A 24 11.06 -4.72 8.12
C LYS A 24 10.16 -5.88 8.54
N ARG A 25 10.62 -6.71 9.48
CA ARG A 25 9.82 -7.84 10.01
C ARG A 25 8.59 -7.31 10.74
N TYR A 26 8.78 -6.32 11.61
CA TYR A 26 7.72 -5.74 12.42
C TYR A 26 6.66 -5.01 11.58
N THR A 27 7.06 -4.32 10.52
CA THR A 27 6.17 -3.59 9.59
C THR A 27 5.73 -4.44 8.39
N SER A 28 6.00 -5.75 8.41
CA SER A 28 5.49 -6.63 7.36
C SER A 28 3.97 -6.77 7.46
N PHE A 29 3.30 -6.96 6.32
CA PHE A 29 1.84 -7.08 6.28
C PHE A 29 1.30 -8.18 7.21
N SER A 30 1.95 -9.35 7.22
CA SER A 30 1.57 -10.47 8.08
C SER A 30 1.72 -10.13 9.56
N SER A 31 2.83 -9.48 9.94
CA SER A 31 3.11 -9.09 11.32
C SER A 31 2.15 -8.00 11.80
N MET A 32 1.85 -6.99 10.96
CA MET A 32 0.86 -5.97 11.32
C MET A 32 -0.57 -6.56 11.41
N LYS A 33 -0.95 -7.45 10.48
CA LYS A 33 -2.25 -8.12 10.47
C LYS A 33 -2.49 -8.97 11.72
N SER A 34 -1.46 -9.67 12.21
CA SER A 34 -1.60 -10.51 13.41
C SER A 34 -1.78 -9.70 14.69
N ARG A 35 -1.20 -8.50 14.76
CA ARG A 35 -1.26 -7.65 15.96
C ARG A 35 -2.57 -6.87 16.10
N LYS A 36 -3.36 -6.71 15.02
CA LYS A 36 -4.64 -5.95 15.02
C LYS A 36 -4.56 -4.53 15.62
N GLU A 37 -3.36 -3.94 15.68
CA GLU A 37 -3.01 -2.73 16.44
C GLU A 37 -3.73 -1.43 15.98
N LEU A 38 -4.43 -1.45 14.85
CA LEU A 38 -5.04 -0.27 14.23
C LEU A 38 -6.57 -0.23 14.27
N LEU A 39 -7.22 -1.19 14.93
CA LEU A 39 -8.68 -1.30 14.94
C LEU A 39 -9.36 -0.63 16.15
N SER A 40 -8.62 0.13 16.98
CA SER A 40 -9.19 0.78 18.17
C SER A 40 -9.80 2.16 17.91
N ASP A 41 -9.76 2.67 16.67
CA ASP A 41 -10.38 3.96 16.35
C ASP A 41 -11.90 3.83 16.33
N ASP A 42 -12.58 4.72 17.05
CA ASP A 42 -14.05 4.81 17.16
C ASP A 42 -14.77 4.94 15.79
N LEU A 43 -14.02 5.12 14.70
CA LEU A 43 -14.49 5.14 13.32
C LEU A 43 -15.10 3.82 12.84
N PHE A 44 -14.67 2.67 13.37
CA PHE A 44 -15.19 1.35 12.97
C PHE A 44 -16.31 0.81 13.85
N LYS A 45 -16.72 1.55 14.89
CA LYS A 45 -17.76 1.11 15.85
C LYS A 45 -19.19 1.47 15.45
N LYS A 46 -19.39 2.31 14.42
CA LYS A 46 -20.71 2.90 14.09
C LYS A 46 -21.53 2.15 13.06
N GLU A 47 -20.97 1.16 12.37
CA GLU A 47 -21.74 0.37 11.39
C GLU A 47 -21.87 -1.08 11.87
N GLU A 48 -23.04 -1.66 11.63
CA GLU A 48 -23.41 -3.05 11.95
C GLU A 48 -22.30 -4.07 11.63
N PRO A 49 -22.29 -5.26 12.28
CA PRO A 49 -21.15 -6.19 12.30
C PRO A 49 -20.99 -6.92 10.96
N LYS A 50 -20.67 -6.20 9.90
CA LYS A 50 -19.91 -6.73 8.79
C LYS A 50 -18.46 -6.69 9.24
N GLU A 51 -17.78 -7.82 9.20
CA GLU A 51 -16.35 -7.91 9.50
C GLU A 51 -15.56 -6.93 8.62
N VAL A 52 -15.32 -5.71 9.11
CA VAL A 52 -14.45 -4.76 8.43
C VAL A 52 -13.02 -5.25 8.58
N VAL A 53 -12.55 -5.99 7.58
CA VAL A 53 -11.17 -6.50 7.53
C VAL A 53 -10.26 -5.39 7.02
N PHE A 54 -9.68 -4.61 7.94
CA PHE A 54 -8.71 -3.55 7.61
C PHE A 54 -7.49 -4.12 6.86
N PHE A 55 -6.93 -5.22 7.35
CA PHE A 55 -5.83 -5.94 6.70
C PHE A 55 -6.32 -6.97 5.68
N ARG A 56 -6.83 -6.50 4.52
CA ARG A 56 -7.44 -7.35 3.48
C ARG A 56 -6.45 -8.30 2.79
N LYS A 57 -5.59 -7.79 1.90
CA LYS A 57 -4.63 -8.61 1.11
C LYS A 57 -3.18 -8.11 1.12
N GLY A 58 -2.94 -6.80 1.15
CA GLY A 58 -1.57 -6.26 1.19
C GLY A 58 -0.72 -6.55 -0.04
N ILE A 59 -1.33 -6.66 -1.23
CA ILE A 59 -0.65 -6.97 -2.50
C ILE A 59 -0.92 -5.89 -3.55
N VAL A 60 0.08 -5.65 -4.40
CA VAL A 60 -0.04 -4.77 -5.58
C VAL A 60 -0.76 -5.53 -6.69
N GLY A 61 -1.64 -4.85 -7.44
CA GLY A 61 -2.30 -5.41 -8.62
C GLY A 61 -3.59 -6.22 -8.34
N ASP A 62 -4.06 -6.32 -7.09
CA ASP A 62 -5.32 -7.02 -6.80
C ASP A 62 -6.54 -6.40 -7.52
N TRP A 63 -6.46 -5.11 -7.87
CA TRP A 63 -7.48 -4.42 -8.65
C TRP A 63 -7.74 -5.12 -9.99
N LYS A 64 -6.71 -5.67 -10.65
CA LYS A 64 -6.83 -6.37 -11.96
C LYS A 64 -7.80 -7.55 -11.92
N LYS A 65 -8.02 -8.16 -10.75
CA LYS A 65 -8.97 -9.27 -10.58
C LYS A 65 -10.42 -8.82 -10.50
N ASN A 66 -10.66 -7.54 -10.24
CA ASN A 66 -12.00 -6.98 -10.03
C ASN A 66 -12.45 -6.12 -11.23
N PHE A 67 -11.53 -5.76 -12.13
CA PHE A 67 -11.83 -4.94 -13.30
C PHE A 67 -12.11 -5.84 -14.50
N LEU A 68 -13.17 -5.49 -15.24
CA LEU A 68 -13.36 -5.98 -16.60
C LEU A 68 -12.34 -5.30 -17.53
N PRO A 69 -11.94 -5.92 -18.65
CA PRO A 69 -10.98 -5.35 -19.59
C PRO A 69 -11.36 -3.93 -20.06
N GLU A 70 -12.65 -3.67 -20.25
CA GLU A 70 -13.17 -2.37 -20.69
C GLU A 70 -12.95 -1.29 -19.62
N LEU A 71 -13.24 -1.62 -18.36
CA LEU A 71 -13.02 -0.72 -17.22
C LEU A 71 -11.53 -0.43 -16.99
N GLN A 72 -10.67 -1.42 -17.26
CA GLN A 72 -9.23 -1.21 -17.20
C GLN A 72 -8.77 -0.22 -18.28
N ALA A 73 -9.24 -0.38 -19.52
CA ALA A 73 -8.90 0.54 -20.60
C ALA A 73 -9.39 1.97 -20.32
N GLU A 74 -10.59 2.12 -19.77
CA GLU A 74 -11.13 3.42 -19.35
C GLU A 74 -10.27 4.05 -18.25
N MET A 75 -9.87 3.27 -17.24
CA MET A 75 -8.99 3.72 -16.17
C MET A 75 -7.62 4.16 -16.71
N ASP A 76 -7.02 3.40 -17.63
CA ASP A 76 -5.74 3.74 -18.24
C ASP A 76 -5.80 5.07 -19.02
N GLN A 77 -6.88 5.31 -19.77
CA GLN A 77 -7.09 6.58 -20.47
C GLN A 77 -7.28 7.74 -19.49
N TRP A 78 -8.06 7.52 -18.43
CA TRP A 78 -8.28 8.51 -17.39
C TRP A 78 -6.96 8.88 -16.69
N ILE A 79 -6.14 7.90 -16.30
CA ILE A 79 -4.84 8.13 -15.67
C ILE A 79 -3.92 8.92 -16.60
N LYS A 80 -3.79 8.51 -17.87
CA LYS A 80 -2.94 9.22 -18.85
C LYS A 80 -3.35 10.67 -19.03
N LYS A 81 -4.65 10.93 -19.17
CA LYS A 81 -5.19 12.28 -19.32
C LYS A 81 -4.89 13.15 -18.09
N ASN A 82 -5.07 12.61 -16.88
CA ASN A 82 -4.92 13.38 -15.65
C ASN A 82 -3.46 13.53 -15.19
N LEU A 83 -2.55 12.68 -15.66
CA LEU A 83 -1.12 12.83 -15.42
C LEU A 83 -0.41 13.67 -16.50
N THR A 84 -1.12 14.09 -17.54
CA THR A 84 -0.56 14.95 -18.61
C THR A 84 -0.04 16.26 -18.02
N GLY A 85 1.23 16.57 -18.28
CA GLY A 85 1.91 17.76 -17.75
C GLY A 85 2.55 17.58 -16.38
N THR A 86 2.52 16.37 -15.81
CA THR A 86 3.26 16.01 -14.59
C THR A 86 4.47 15.14 -14.91
N ASP A 87 5.42 15.08 -13.98
CA ASP A 87 6.55 14.15 -13.98
C ASP A 87 6.23 12.83 -13.24
N LEU A 88 4.98 12.63 -12.85
CA LEU A 88 4.54 11.45 -12.13
C LEU A 88 4.43 10.25 -13.06
N SER A 89 5.07 9.15 -12.65
CA SER A 89 4.99 7.85 -13.32
C SER A 89 4.44 6.80 -12.37
N LEU A 90 3.36 6.14 -12.78
CA LEU A 90 2.70 5.08 -12.00
C LEU A 90 3.12 3.70 -12.55
N SER A 91 4.17 3.14 -11.99
CA SER A 91 4.74 1.84 -12.41
C SER A 91 3.82 0.63 -12.21
N TRP A 92 2.74 0.77 -11.43
CA TRP A 92 1.78 -0.29 -11.14
C TRP A 92 0.45 -0.16 -11.91
N ALA A 93 0.25 0.98 -12.58
CA ALA A 93 -1.04 1.34 -13.17
C ALA A 93 -1.17 0.88 -14.62
N LEU A 94 -0.08 0.87 -15.39
CA LEU A 94 -0.13 0.51 -16.79
C LEU A 94 0.00 -1.02 -16.92
N ALA A 95 -1.02 -1.65 -17.51
CA ALA A 95 -0.79 -2.97 -18.09
C ALA A 95 0.22 -2.82 -19.22
N GLU A 96 1.28 -3.65 -19.18
CA GLU A 96 2.02 -3.97 -20.39
C GLU A 96 1.09 -4.69 -21.38
#